data_AF-A0A7R7CCC2-F1
#
_entry.id   AF-A0A7R7CCC2-F1
#
_cell.length_a   1.000
_cell.length_b   1.000
_cell.length_c   1.000
_cell.angle_alpha   90.00
_cell.angle_beta   90.00
_cell.angle_gamma   90.00
#
_symmetry.space_group_name_H-M   'P 1'
#
loop_
_entity.id
_entity.type
_entity.pdbx_description
1 polymer ?
#
loop_
_entity_poly.entity_id
_entity_poly.type
_entity_poly.pdbx_seq_one_letter_code
_entity_poly.pdbx_strand_id
1 'polypeptide(L)'
;MSARILRFPGAIPNHPPARLRLIEDEYAAKVTADADRRFWVRVEREGGDTIVVSDFAVGELSESDLIEGLRLALRALDHRGRAAIRFMDIVPGGMDKPLFGMRLERAAELVKRLSWAIASDSGRRITAFNICQRGDKMDAVARFS
;
A
#
# COMPACT_ATOMS: atom_id res chain seq x y z
N MET A 1 -0.81 2.16 24.58
CA MET A 1 -0.10 2.18 23.28
C MET A 1 1.09 1.22 23.38
N SER A 2 1.09 0.14 22.61
CA SER A 2 2.15 -0.87 22.65
C SER A 2 2.75 -1.02 21.27
N ALA A 3 4.02 -0.63 21.08
CA ALA A 3 4.72 -0.79 19.81
C ALA A 3 5.42 -2.16 19.80
N ARG A 4 5.01 -3.07 18.91
CA ARG A 4 5.72 -4.34 18.67
C ARG A 4 6.66 -4.18 17.48
N ILE A 5 7.94 -4.48 17.70
CA ILE A 5 8.94 -4.58 16.64
C ILE A 5 9.00 -6.04 16.22
N LEU A 6 8.56 -6.33 14.99
CA LEU A 6 8.65 -7.67 14.41
C LEU A 6 9.77 -7.68 13.36
N ARG A 7 10.67 -8.67 13.45
CA ARG A 7 11.67 -8.97 12.40
C ARG A 7 11.24 -10.26 11.70
N PHE A 8 11.15 -10.25 10.37
CA PHE A 8 10.80 -11.44 9.58
C PHE A 8 11.86 -11.72 8.50
N PRO A 9 12.15 -13.00 8.17
CA PRO A 9 13.12 -13.36 7.16
C PRO A 9 12.44 -13.54 5.78
N GLY A 10 12.90 -12.81 4.76
CA GLY A 10 12.35 -12.88 3.40
C GLY A 10 13.15 -12.15 2.31
N ALA A 11 14.30 -12.73 1.92
CA ALA A 11 14.95 -12.80 0.59
C ALA A 11 15.48 -11.57 -0.22
N ILE A 12 16.71 -11.78 -0.77
CA ILE A 12 17.43 -11.18 -1.96
C ILE A 12 18.46 -10.04 -1.66
N PRO A 13 19.69 -10.04 -2.26
CA PRO A 13 20.91 -9.54 -1.60
C PRO A 13 21.29 -8.09 -1.95
N ASN A 14 21.46 -7.28 -0.90
CA ASN A 14 22.57 -6.34 -0.62
C ASN A 14 22.16 -5.18 0.31
N HIS A 15 20.91 -5.12 0.73
CA HIS A 15 20.53 -4.33 1.89
C HIS A 15 19.90 -5.23 2.95
N PRO A 16 20.32 -5.13 4.22
CA PRO A 16 19.56 -5.77 5.29
C PRO A 16 18.12 -5.24 5.24
N PRO A 17 17.10 -6.10 5.43
CA PRO A 17 15.71 -5.65 5.37
C PRO A 17 15.49 -4.47 6.30
N ALA A 18 14.79 -3.45 5.81
CA ALA A 18 14.56 -2.25 6.59
C ALA A 18 13.88 -2.61 7.92
N ARG A 19 14.29 -1.95 9.01
CA ARG A 19 13.63 -2.14 10.30
C ARG A 19 12.30 -1.37 10.29
N LEU A 20 11.23 -2.08 9.95
CA LEU A 20 9.88 -1.54 9.90
C LEU A 20 9.25 -1.51 11.30
N ARG A 21 8.45 -0.47 11.55
CA ARG A 21 7.71 -0.24 12.79
C ARG A 21 6.24 -0.07 12.48
N LEU A 22 5.42 -0.93 13.10
CA LEU A 22 3.96 -0.87 13.07
C LEU A 22 3.44 0.00 14.22
N ILE A 23 2.49 0.87 13.91
CA ILE A 23 1.70 1.68 14.82
C ILE A 23 0.24 1.44 14.42
N GLU A 24 -0.58 0.89 15.32
CA GLU A 24 -1.97 0.55 15.02
C GLU A 24 -2.93 1.11 16.08
N ASP A 25 -4.15 1.38 15.64
CA ASP A 25 -5.32 1.62 16.47
C ASP A 25 -6.50 0.78 15.96
N GLU A 26 -7.70 1.03 16.48
CA GLU A 26 -8.90 0.26 16.12
C GLU A 26 -9.30 0.38 14.63
N TYR A 27 -8.91 1.48 13.98
CA TYR A 27 -9.37 1.86 12.64
C TYR A 27 -8.24 1.89 11.60
N ALA A 28 -6.99 2.04 12.02
CA ALA A 28 -5.87 2.24 11.12
C ALA A 28 -4.60 1.51 11.56
N ALA A 29 -3.79 1.15 10.58
CA ALA A 29 -2.43 0.65 10.76
C ALA A 29 -1.47 1.50 9.92
N LYS A 30 -0.46 2.07 10.58
CA LYS A 30 0.62 2.81 9.96
C LYS A 30 1.93 2.05 10.14
N VAL A 31 2.66 1.88 9.04
CA VAL A 31 4.01 1.34 9.06
C VAL A 31 5.00 2.42 8.67
N THR A 32 6.13 2.48 9.36
CA THR A 32 7.24 3.42 9.15
C THR A 32 8.57 2.66 9.15
N ALA A 33 9.65 3.27 8.70
CA ALA A 33 10.99 2.70 8.78
C ALA A 33 11.90 3.54 9.66
N ASP A 34 12.67 2.91 10.55
CA ASP A 34 13.57 3.64 11.47
C ASP A 34 14.68 4.39 10.71
N ALA A 35 15.15 3.81 9.61
CA ALA A 35 16.24 4.35 8.78
C ALA A 35 15.77 5.46 7.82
N ASP A 36 14.47 5.55 7.55
CA ASP A 36 13.93 6.51 6.59
C ASP A 36 12.60 7.09 7.07
N ARG A 37 12.65 8.35 7.49
CA ARG A 37 11.48 9.13 7.93
C ARG A 37 10.52 9.46 6.79
N ARG A 38 10.96 9.34 5.53
CA ARG A 38 10.14 9.56 4.34
C ARG A 38 9.39 8.31 3.90
N PHE A 39 9.69 7.16 4.50
CA PHE A 39 8.94 5.94 4.27
C PHE A 39 7.73 5.85 5.20
N TRP A 40 6.55 5.63 4.63
CA TRP A 40 5.39 5.19 5.40
C TRP A 40 4.35 4.49 4.52
N VAL A 41 3.51 3.69 5.17
CA VAL A 41 2.26 3.17 4.61
C VAL A 41 1.17 3.36 5.65
N ARG A 42 0.00 3.85 5.25
CA ARG A 42 -1.16 3.97 6.14
C ARG A 42 -2.37 3.27 5.51
N VAL A 43 -2.86 2.28 6.23
CA VAL A 43 -4.03 1.49 5.87
C VAL A 43 -5.14 1.76 6.87
N GLU A 44 -6.37 1.88 6.39
CA GLU A 44 -7.56 2.15 7.18
C GLU A 44 -8.63 1.11 6.87
N ARG A 45 -9.41 0.76 7.89
CA ARG A 45 -10.63 -0.01 7.72
C ARG A 45 -11.73 0.93 7.25
N GLU A 46 -12.08 0.81 5.97
CA GLU A 46 -13.36 1.34 5.49
C GLU A 46 -14.43 0.27 5.76
N GLY A 47 -15.64 0.66 6.13
CA GLY A 47 -16.72 -0.30 6.40
C GLY A 47 -16.99 -1.23 5.21
N GLY A 48 -17.49 -2.44 5.48
CA GLY A 48 -17.80 -3.43 4.44
C GLY A 48 -16.59 -4.24 3.96
N ASP A 49 -16.54 -4.59 2.68
CA ASP A 49 -15.56 -5.54 2.14
C ASP A 49 -14.31 -4.89 1.52
N THR A 50 -14.04 -3.62 1.82
CA THR A 50 -12.93 -2.86 1.25
C THR A 50 -11.96 -2.42 2.34
N ILE A 51 -10.66 -2.54 2.07
CA ILE A 51 -9.62 -1.87 2.87
C ILE A 51 -9.02 -0.73 2.07
N VAL A 52 -8.71 0.36 2.75
CA VAL A 52 -8.20 1.59 2.15
C VAL A 52 -6.73 1.78 2.49
N VAL A 53 -5.87 1.85 1.49
CA VAL A 53 -4.53 2.41 1.60
C VAL A 53 -4.68 3.92 1.37
N SER A 54 -4.82 4.64 2.48
CA SER A 54 -5.10 6.09 2.50
C SER A 54 -3.91 6.94 2.04
N ASP A 55 -2.70 6.46 2.30
CA ASP A 55 -1.47 7.17 1.97
C ASP A 55 -0.26 6.22 2.02
N PHE A 56 0.74 6.46 1.19
CA PHE A 56 2.00 5.75 1.22
C PHE A 56 3.13 6.55 0.56
N ALA A 57 4.35 6.35 1.06
CA ALA A 57 5.57 6.91 0.51
C ALA A 57 6.69 5.88 0.60
N VAL A 58 7.39 5.67 -0.51
CA VAL A 58 8.54 4.76 -0.62
C VAL A 58 9.79 5.34 0.06
N GLY A 59 9.93 6.67 0.06
CA GLY A 59 11.13 7.34 0.55
C GLY A 59 12.39 6.91 -0.21
N GLU A 60 13.43 6.51 0.52
CA GLU A 60 14.69 5.97 0.02
C GLU A 60 14.70 4.43 -0.04
N LEU A 61 13.65 3.78 0.45
CA LEU A 61 13.58 2.32 0.49
C LEU A 61 13.18 1.72 -0.87
N SER A 62 13.26 0.40 -0.96
CA SER A 62 12.87 -0.31 -2.17
C SER A 62 11.36 -0.52 -2.27
N GLU A 63 10.88 -0.83 -3.48
CA GLU A 63 9.50 -1.28 -3.67
C GLU A 63 9.19 -2.55 -2.85
N SER A 64 10.17 -3.42 -2.65
CA SER A 64 10.04 -4.63 -1.82
C SER A 64 9.78 -4.28 -0.34
N ASP A 65 10.44 -3.24 0.19
CA ASP A 65 10.17 -2.75 1.55
C ASP A 65 8.76 -2.14 1.65
N LEU A 66 8.30 -1.46 0.59
CA LEU A 66 6.93 -0.94 0.53
C LEU A 66 5.90 -2.07 0.56
N ILE A 67 6.12 -3.14 -0.22
CA ILE A 67 5.27 -4.34 -0.21
C ILE A 67 5.23 -4.94 1.19
N GLU A 68 6.38 -5.07 1.86
CA GLU A 68 6.43 -5.63 3.20
C GLU A 68 5.73 -4.75 4.24
N GLY A 69 5.91 -3.43 4.16
CA GLY A 69 5.19 -2.47 5.01
C GLY A 69 3.68 -2.54 4.81
N LEU A 70 3.23 -2.67 3.57
CA LEU A 70 1.82 -2.82 3.25
C LEU A 70 1.25 -4.15 3.75
N ARG A 71 1.99 -5.27 3.60
CA ARG A 71 1.60 -6.57 4.17
C ARG A 71 1.47 -6.51 5.68
N LEU A 72 2.42 -5.88 6.36
CA LEU A 72 2.39 -5.73 7.80
C LEU A 72 1.16 -4.96 8.26
N ALA A 73 0.85 -3.83 7.61
CA ALA A 73 -0.34 -3.02 7.90
C ALA A 73 -1.65 -3.78 7.62
N LEU A 74 -1.72 -4.52 6.51
CA LEU A 74 -2.89 -5.31 6.14
C LEU A 74 -3.13 -6.51 7.06
N ARG A 75 -2.05 -7.16 7.54
CA ARG A 75 -2.16 -8.25 8.53
C ARG A 75 -2.65 -7.73 9.88
N ALA A 76 -2.15 -6.57 10.31
CA ALA A 76 -2.60 -5.90 11.53
C ALA A 76 -4.11 -5.64 11.54
N LEU A 77 -4.67 -5.21 10.40
CA LEU A 77 -6.10 -4.92 10.27
C LEU A 77 -6.98 -6.12 9.92
N ASP A 78 -6.44 -7.33 9.88
CA ASP A 78 -7.12 -8.56 9.46
C ASP A 78 -7.86 -8.40 8.11
N HIS A 79 -7.08 -8.13 7.05
CA HIS A 79 -7.61 -8.00 5.70
C HIS A 79 -8.12 -9.31 5.07
N ARG A 80 -7.96 -10.45 5.74
CA ARG A 80 -8.32 -11.75 5.19
C ARG A 80 -9.84 -11.80 5.01
N GLY A 81 -10.27 -11.97 3.76
CA GLY A 81 -11.69 -12.01 3.38
C GLY A 81 -12.23 -10.73 2.74
N ARG A 82 -11.49 -9.61 2.73
CA ARG A 82 -11.96 -8.37 2.08
C ARG A 82 -11.99 -8.52 0.56
N ALA A 83 -13.08 -8.17 -0.10
CA ALA A 83 -13.21 -8.29 -1.56
C ALA A 83 -12.31 -7.32 -2.34
N ALA A 84 -11.90 -6.20 -1.74
CA ALA A 84 -11.14 -5.18 -2.45
C ALA A 84 -10.11 -4.43 -1.59
N ILE A 85 -9.10 -3.87 -2.25
CA ILE A 85 -8.22 -2.84 -1.72
C ILE A 85 -8.32 -1.59 -2.59
N ARG A 86 -8.51 -0.44 -1.96
CA ARG A 86 -8.50 0.87 -2.59
C ARG A 86 -7.25 1.63 -2.18
N PHE A 87 -6.48 2.09 -3.15
CA PHE A 87 -5.38 3.02 -2.96
C PHE A 87 -5.89 4.43 -3.27
N MET A 88 -5.86 5.30 -2.27
CA MET A 88 -6.31 6.67 -2.43
C MET A 88 -5.18 7.58 -2.90
N ASP A 89 -5.55 8.63 -3.61
CA ASP A 89 -4.69 9.79 -3.88
C ASP A 89 -3.36 9.43 -4.57
N ILE A 90 -3.38 8.41 -5.44
CA ILE A 90 -2.17 7.87 -6.08
C ILE A 90 -1.45 8.93 -6.94
N VAL A 91 -2.21 9.90 -7.50
CA VAL A 91 -1.70 11.09 -8.19
C VAL A 91 -2.71 12.24 -8.05
N PRO A 92 -2.28 13.50 -7.86
CA PRO A 92 -3.14 14.66 -8.02
C PRO A 92 -3.64 14.79 -9.46
N GLY A 93 -4.94 14.87 -9.65
CA GLY A 93 -5.64 15.15 -10.90
C GLY A 93 -5.24 16.46 -11.58
N GLY A 94 -5.62 16.54 -12.86
CA GLY A 94 -5.38 17.68 -13.74
C GLY A 94 -4.71 17.24 -15.03
N MET A 95 -5.51 17.02 -16.08
CA MET A 95 -5.02 16.65 -17.42
C MET A 95 -4.14 17.73 -18.04
N ASP A 96 -4.25 18.98 -17.56
CA ASP A 96 -3.54 20.13 -18.10
C ASP A 96 -2.11 20.28 -17.56
N LYS A 97 -1.69 19.43 -16.61
CA LYS A 97 -0.33 19.49 -16.06
C LYS A 97 0.63 18.72 -17.00
N PRO A 98 1.77 19.31 -17.39
CA PRO A 98 2.64 18.78 -18.46
C PRO A 98 3.32 17.42 -18.19
N LEU A 99 3.00 16.72 -17.11
CA LEU A 99 3.52 15.38 -16.78
C LEU A 99 2.45 14.45 -16.20
N PHE A 100 1.17 14.83 -16.25
CA PHE A 100 0.10 14.09 -15.57
C PHE A 100 0.00 12.64 -16.05
N GLY A 101 -0.03 12.41 -17.37
CA GLY A 101 -0.12 11.06 -17.94
C GLY A 101 1.02 10.15 -17.48
N MET A 102 2.26 10.61 -17.56
CA MET A 102 3.44 9.85 -17.11
C MET A 102 3.40 9.56 -15.60
N ARG A 103 2.97 10.54 -14.78
CA ARG A 103 2.84 10.33 -13.33
C ARG A 103 1.76 9.31 -13.00
N LEU A 104 0.62 9.40 -13.67
CA LEU A 104 -0.49 8.47 -13.51
C LEU A 104 -0.08 7.05 -13.91
N GLU A 105 0.59 6.88 -15.05
CA GLU A 105 1.07 5.59 -15.51
C GLU A 105 2.05 4.96 -14.49
N ARG A 106 3.03 5.73 -14.01
CA ARG A 106 3.99 5.24 -13.01
C ARG A 106 3.32 4.84 -11.69
N ALA A 107 2.39 5.65 -11.21
CA ALA A 107 1.65 5.37 -9.98
C ALA A 107 0.73 4.16 -10.14
N ALA A 108 0.02 4.07 -11.27
CA ALA A 108 -0.85 2.94 -11.59
C ALA A 108 -0.07 1.63 -11.63
N GLU A 109 1.08 1.63 -12.28
CA GLU A 109 1.92 0.44 -12.44
C GLU A 109 2.53 0.00 -11.10
N LEU A 110 2.98 0.94 -10.26
CA LEU A 110 3.38 0.66 -8.87
C LEU A 110 2.23 0.00 -8.09
N VAL A 111 1.06 0.64 -8.05
CA VAL A 111 -0.09 0.17 -7.28
C VAL A 111 -0.61 -1.18 -7.80
N LYS A 112 -0.52 -1.42 -9.10
CA LYS A 112 -0.80 -2.72 -9.71
C LYS A 112 0.15 -3.77 -9.14
N ARG A 113 1.46 -3.55 -9.15
CA ARG A 113 2.44 -4.49 -8.57
C ARG A 113 2.22 -4.73 -7.08
N LEU A 114 1.93 -3.70 -6.30
CA LEU A 114 1.55 -3.84 -4.88
C LEU A 114 0.31 -4.74 -4.72
N SER A 115 -0.73 -4.50 -5.53
CA SER A 115 -1.96 -5.29 -5.53
C SER A 115 -1.69 -6.76 -5.85
N TRP A 116 -0.82 -7.05 -6.82
CA TRP A 116 -0.42 -8.42 -7.16
C TRP A 116 0.31 -9.10 -6.00
N ALA A 117 1.27 -8.39 -5.37
CA ALA A 117 2.02 -8.92 -4.25
C ALA A 117 1.14 -9.25 -3.03
N ILE A 118 0.06 -8.49 -2.82
CA ILE A 118 -0.95 -8.75 -1.79
C ILE A 118 -1.86 -9.93 -2.17
N ALA A 119 -2.34 -9.96 -3.43
CA ALA A 119 -3.17 -11.05 -3.91
C ALA A 119 -2.45 -12.40 -3.76
N SER A 120 -1.17 -12.45 -4.16
CA SER A 120 -0.33 -13.64 -4.00
C SER A 120 -0.12 -14.04 -2.54
N ASP A 121 0.13 -13.09 -1.62
CA ASP A 121 0.30 -13.40 -0.17
C ASP A 121 -0.99 -13.98 0.45
N SER A 122 -2.15 -13.55 -0.05
CA SER A 122 -3.46 -14.02 0.41
C SER A 122 -3.99 -15.24 -0.35
N GLY A 123 -3.25 -15.77 -1.32
CA GLY A 123 -3.66 -16.91 -2.16
C GLY A 123 -4.82 -16.60 -3.12
N ARG A 124 -5.03 -15.32 -3.44
CA ARG A 124 -6.16 -14.84 -4.25
C ARG A 124 -5.70 -14.31 -5.60
N ARG A 125 -6.66 -14.10 -6.51
CA ARG A 125 -6.40 -13.53 -7.84
C ARG A 125 -7.03 -12.16 -7.96
N ILE A 126 -6.35 -11.24 -8.65
CA ILE A 126 -6.95 -9.97 -9.05
C ILE A 126 -7.98 -10.24 -10.16
N THR A 127 -9.24 -9.88 -9.91
CA THR A 127 -10.33 -10.00 -10.89
C THR A 127 -10.58 -8.71 -11.64
N ALA A 128 -10.28 -7.57 -11.03
CA ALA A 128 -10.38 -6.26 -11.65
C ALA A 128 -9.38 -5.29 -11.03
N PHE A 129 -8.86 -4.39 -11.86
CA PHE A 129 -8.06 -3.25 -11.45
C PHE A 129 -8.58 -2.01 -12.17
N ASN A 130 -9.08 -1.04 -11.42
CA ASN A 130 -9.66 0.17 -11.97
C ASN A 130 -8.95 1.40 -11.40
N ILE A 131 -8.78 2.41 -12.23
CA ILE A 131 -8.37 3.74 -11.80
C ILE A 131 -9.60 4.63 -11.92
N CYS A 132 -9.91 5.38 -10.86
CA CYS A 132 -11.09 6.24 -10.82
C CYS A 132 -10.69 7.64 -10.37
N GLN A 133 -11.31 8.65 -10.96
CA GLN A 133 -11.15 10.02 -10.51
C GLN A 133 -12.08 10.30 -9.32
N ARG A 134 -11.54 10.97 -8.30
CA ARG A 134 -12.27 11.45 -7.12
C ARG A 134 -11.94 12.92 -6.91
N GLY A 135 -12.83 13.79 -7.39
CA GLY A 135 -12.56 15.24 -7.43
C GLY A 135 -11.33 15.54 -8.29
N ASP A 136 -10.34 16.17 -7.69
CA ASP A 136 -9.05 16.50 -8.30
C ASP A 136 -7.96 15.47 -7.99
N LYS A 137 -8.32 14.22 -7.67
CA LYS A 137 -7.37 13.14 -7.34
C LYS A 137 -7.71 11.85 -8.07
N MET A 138 -6.71 10.99 -8.22
CA MET A 138 -6.87 9.66 -8.81
C MET A 138 -6.74 8.62 -7.71
N ASP A 139 -7.67 7.67 -7.67
CA ASP A 139 -7.62 6.49 -6.83
C ASP A 139 -7.44 5.24 -7.70
N ALA A 140 -6.97 4.15 -7.12
CA ALA A 140 -6.96 2.84 -7.75
C ALA A 140 -7.68 1.81 -6.87
N VAL A 141 -8.42 0.89 -7.48
CA VAL A 141 -9.16 -0.16 -6.78
C VAL A 141 -8.82 -1.51 -7.40
N ALA A 142 -8.26 -2.40 -6.60
CA ALA A 142 -8.04 -3.80 -6.93
C ALA A 142 -9.10 -4.67 -6.26
N ARG A 143 -9.76 -5.54 -7.03
CA ARG A 143 -10.71 -6.53 -6.52
C ARG A 143 -10.12 -7.93 -6.61
N PHE A 144 -10.49 -8.79 -5.67
CA PHE A 144 -9.93 -10.12 -5.52
C PHE A 144 -11.01 -11.21 -5.46
N SER A 145 -10.72 -12.38 -6.03
CA SER A 145 -11.45 -13.64 -5.82
C SER A 145 -10.53 -14.68 -5.21
#